data_AF-A0A2U1FR32-F1
#
_entry.id   AF-A0A2U1FR32-F1
#
_cell.length_a   1.000
_cell.length_b   1.000
_cell.length_c   1.000
_cell.angle_alpha   90.00
_cell.angle_beta   90.00
_cell.angle_gamma   90.00
#
_symmetry.space_group_name_H-M   'P 1'
#
loop_
_entity.id
_entity.type
_entity.pdbx_description
1 polymer ?
#
loop_
_entity_poly.entity_id
_entity_poly.type
_entity_poly.pdbx_seq_one_letter_code
_entity_poly.pdbx_strand_id
1 'polypeptide(L)' 'MADTGSEGKADEVKGKVKETAGQATGDDELKSQGKGDQAKGDVKQAGQKIKDAVTPNNK' A
#
# COMPACT_ATOMS: atom_id res chain seq x y z
N MET A 1 3.90 8.47 -16.41
CA MET A 1 2.83 7.54 -16.01
C MET A 1 3.06 7.13 -14.56
N ALA A 2 2.56 7.91 -13.61
CA ALA A 2 2.34 7.57 -12.20
C ALA A 2 1.66 8.80 -11.60
N ASP A 3 0.34 8.78 -11.72
CA ASP A 3 -0.58 9.84 -11.36
C ASP A 3 -0.66 10.02 -9.83
N THR A 4 -0.80 11.29 -9.47
CA THR A 4 -0.96 11.85 -8.14
C THR A 4 -2.40 11.65 -7.68
N GLY A 5 -2.62 11.02 -6.52
CA GLY A 5 -3.93 11.07 -5.88
C GLY A 5 -4.11 10.09 -4.73
N SER A 6 -3.98 10.61 -3.50
CA SER A 6 -4.24 9.90 -2.23
C SER A 6 -3.18 8.84 -1.88
N GLU A 7 -2.28 9.17 -0.95
CA GLU A 7 -1.16 8.33 -0.49
C GLU A 7 -1.50 6.84 -0.28
N GLY A 8 -2.70 6.51 0.23
CA GLY A 8 -3.12 5.10 0.38
C GLY A 8 -3.43 4.36 -0.94
N LYS A 9 -4.00 5.05 -1.93
CA LYS A 9 -4.33 4.45 -3.25
C LYS A 9 -3.10 4.37 -4.14
N ALA A 10 -2.21 5.35 -4.05
CA ALA A 10 -0.97 5.39 -4.81
C ALA A 10 -0.03 4.22 -4.45
N ASP A 11 0.14 3.92 -3.16
CA ASP A 11 0.95 2.79 -2.70
C ASP A 11 0.35 1.43 -3.11
N GLU A 12 -0.99 1.28 -3.07
CA GLU A 12 -1.65 0.05 -3.53
C GLU A 12 -1.47 -0.16 -5.05
N VAL A 13 -1.65 0.90 -5.84
CA VAL A 13 -1.45 0.86 -7.30
C VAL A 13 0.00 0.55 -7.62
N LYS A 14 0.96 1.19 -6.93
CA LYS A 14 2.39 0.95 -7.11
C LYS A 14 2.77 -0.48 -6.73
N GLY A 15 2.20 -1.02 -5.65
CA GLY A 15 2.37 -2.40 -5.22
C GLY A 15 1.88 -3.41 -6.27
N LYS A 16 0.67 -3.22 -6.80
CA LYS A 16 0.11 -4.05 -7.88
C LYS A 16 0.95 -4.00 -9.15
N VAL A 17 1.46 -2.82 -9.52
CA VAL A 17 2.33 -2.65 -10.68
C VAL A 17 3.64 -3.43 -10.49
N LYS A 18 4.28 -3.35 -9.32
CA LYS A 18 5.49 -4.14 -9.03
C LYS A 18 5.21 -5.64 -9.01
N GLU A 19 4.07 -6.07 -8.45
CA GLU A 19 3.69 -7.48 -8.44
C GLU A 19 3.48 -8.03 -9.86
N THR A 20 2.79 -7.25 -10.70
CA THR A 20 2.51 -7.62 -12.09
C THR A 20 3.79 -7.61 -12.92
N ALA A 21 4.64 -6.59 -12.76
CA ALA A 21 5.92 -6.50 -13.45
C ALA A 21 6.89 -7.62 -13.03
N GLY A 22 6.95 -7.95 -11.73
CA GLY A 22 7.75 -9.06 -11.21
C GLY A 22 7.26 -10.41 -11.73
N GLN A 23 5.93 -10.64 -11.79
CA GLN A 23 5.38 -11.85 -12.39
C GLN A 23 5.66 -11.93 -13.90
N ALA A 24 5.55 -10.82 -14.62
CA ALA A 24 5.77 -10.78 -16.06
C ALA A 24 7.25 -10.97 -16.44
N THR A 25 8.17 -10.46 -15.63
CA THR A 25 9.61 -10.52 -15.91
C THR A 25 10.32 -11.68 -15.17
N GLY A 26 9.63 -12.39 -14.28
CA GLY A 26 10.20 -13.46 -13.46
C GLY A 26 11.04 -12.97 -12.28
N ASP A 27 10.85 -11.73 -11.84
CA ASP A 27 11.62 -11.10 -10.78
C ASP A 27 10.86 -11.21 -9.44
N ASP A 28 11.34 -12.12 -8.60
CA ASP A 28 10.77 -12.38 -7.27
C ASP A 28 10.91 -11.17 -6.31
N GLU A 29 11.92 -10.31 -6.50
CA GLU A 29 12.13 -9.14 -5.67
C GLU A 29 11.05 -8.08 -5.91
N LEU A 30 10.74 -7.78 -7.17
CA LEU A 30 9.63 -6.91 -7.55
C LEU A 30 8.27 -7.44 -7.06
N LYS A 31 8.06 -8.75 -7.18
CA LYS A 31 6.84 -9.41 -6.69
C LYS A 31 6.71 -9.29 -5.17
N SER A 32 7.80 -9.54 -4.45
CA SER A 32 7.84 -9.50 -2.99
C SER A 32 7.70 -8.06 -2.46
N GLN A 33 8.31 -7.09 -3.13
CA GLN A 33 8.11 -5.66 -2.84
C GLN A 33 6.64 -5.26 -3.01
N GLY A 34 5.99 -5.66 -4.10
CA GLY A 34 4.59 -5.34 -4.37
C GLY A 34 3.66 -5.81 -3.26
N LYS A 35 3.81 -7.08 -2.84
CA LYS A 35 3.06 -7.64 -1.71
C LYS A 35 3.38 -6.97 -0.38
N GLY A 36 4.64 -6.66 -0.14
CA GLY A 36 5.08 -5.98 1.08
C GLY A 36 4.50 -4.57 1.20
N ASP A 37 4.46 -3.81 0.10
CA ASP A 37 3.86 -2.48 0.06
C ASP A 37 2.35 -2.53 0.31
N GLN A 38 1.62 -3.50 -0.28
CA GLN A 38 0.18 -3.68 0.00
C GLN A 38 -0.09 -4.02 1.48
N ALA A 39 0.61 -5.01 2.03
CA ALA A 39 0.42 -5.43 3.42
C ALA A 39 0.73 -4.28 4.40
N LYS A 40 1.76 -3.48 4.14
CA LYS A 40 2.09 -2.30 4.94
C LYS A 40 1.02 -1.22 4.84
N GLY A 41 0.44 -1.01 3.66
CA GLY A 41 -0.68 -0.10 3.43
C GLY A 41 -1.91 -0.48 4.25
N ASP A 42 -2.34 -1.74 4.15
CA ASP A 42 -3.47 -2.29 4.91
C ASP A 42 -3.28 -2.17 6.42
N VAL A 43 -2.09 -2.55 6.91
CA VAL A 43 -1.75 -2.44 8.35
C VAL A 43 -1.73 -0.98 8.80
N LYS A 44 -1.15 -0.06 8.02
CA LYS A 44 -1.19 1.38 8.32
C LYS A 44 -2.61 1.91 8.36
N GLN A 45 -3.47 1.49 7.43
CA GLN A 45 -4.83 2.01 7.34
C GLN A 45 -5.71 1.46 8.47
N ALA A 46 -5.59 0.17 8.79
CA ALA A 46 -6.25 -0.44 9.94
C ALA A 46 -5.74 0.16 11.26
N GLY A 47 -4.42 0.31 11.40
CA GLY A 47 -3.79 0.92 12.57
C GLY A 47 -4.20 2.38 12.77
N GLN A 48 -4.26 3.18 11.71
CA GLN A 48 -4.76 4.55 11.76
C GLN A 48 -6.23 4.62 12.15
N LYS A 49 -7.11 3.77 11.58
CA LYS A 49 -8.53 3.72 11.97
C LYS A 49 -8.70 3.36 13.44
N ILE A 50 -7.91 2.42 13.96
CA ILE A 50 -7.95 2.04 15.38
C ILE A 50 -7.43 3.21 16.25
N LYS A 51 -6.33 3.86 15.84
CA LYS A 51 -5.81 5.03 16.57
C LYS A 51 -6.78 6.20 16.59
N ASP A 52 -7.50 6.42 15.50
CA ASP A 52 -8.54 7.46 15.36
C ASP A 52 -9.78 7.12 16.22
N ALA A 53 -10.20 5.86 16.25
CA ALA A 53 -11.32 5.40 17.09
C ALA A 53 -10.99 5.40 18.60
N VAL A 54 -9.72 5.16 18.96
CA VAL A 54 -9.25 5.15 20.35
C VAL A 54 -8.81 6.54 20.83
N THR A 55 -8.45 7.43 19.91
CA THR A 55 -8.13 8.83 20.19
C THR A 55 -9.26 9.70 19.65
N PRO A 56 -10.40 9.83 20.36
CA PRO A 56 -11.43 10.81 20.00
C PRO A 56 -10.84 12.20 20.23
N ASN A 57 -10.18 12.75 19.20
CA ASN A 57 -9.78 14.14 19.22
C ASN A 57 -11.03 14.99 18.95
N ASN A 58 -11.62 15.37 20.07
CA ASN A 58 -12.50 16.50 20.32
C ASN A 58 -12.33 17.61 19.27
N LYS A 59 -13.35 17.84 18.44
CA LYS A 59 -13.55 19.12 17.75
C LYS A 59 -14.74 19.83 18.37
#